data_AF-A0A8K0PPJ3-F1
#
_entry.id   AF-A0A8K0PPJ3-F1
#
_cell.length_a   1.000
_cell.length_b   1.000
_cell.length_c   1.000
_cell.angle_alpha   90.00
_cell.angle_beta   90.00
_cell.angle_gamma   90.00
#
_symmetry.space_group_name_H-M   'P 1'
#
loop_
_entity.id
_entity.type
_entity.pdbx_description
1 polymer ?
#
loop_
_entity_poly.entity_id
_entity_poly.type
_entity_poly.pdbx_seq_one_letter_code
_entity_poly.pdbx_strand_id
1 'polypeptide(L)'
;MPTLLEVLQRENPNIIDHWGGASYKNTTSTRFDSVTLDDGRRAHVQQWKDFTFGSIYAAYGDILDQKLGAAYKAVQTPTVTPREIIDENSVDTLGAVWSCNIVREPLKTAGNVLRSREGMVSTALARPSDPTLAPKKISWKHTTEPKSSMKPDWAVVERSILKRYRYAHKDDTEKSLVYAVGDSKLKQKWKSAWLSLNDASCTVNTDQPYHAPGTPAPDVQKTSKIHEERINPLKQMATYCRYAESRYGYIVTQTELVALRVRRIPGSKAHNAAIEYCAIPWSAHGSGKLTAHLAIWALGCMGMNDHERALEGPSKAVLQHMAKLTWWTEDKVKKTYTNVISRRVVNSEQWAKLKGSTTTILHTDDAGGRSLTSTFIPTGPAMPNIADQMAKLNLGTADAPPATPQKGAPTSSSSNKPKPRPYTKCTIDGKTYVLTPDATGNYVVLDSKKAVKFKLVKDAKKNWVVSGKPNVVAKMEY
;
A
#
# COMPACT_ATOMS: atom_id res chain seq x y z
N MET A 1 12.22 2.78 -30.89
CA MET A 1 11.85 2.09 -29.64
C MET A 1 10.58 2.71 -29.10
N PRO A 2 9.63 1.89 -28.64
CA PRO A 2 8.40 2.39 -28.07
C PRO A 2 8.65 3.10 -26.73
N THR A 3 7.74 3.99 -26.35
CA THR A 3 7.69 4.56 -25.00
C THR A 3 7.24 3.51 -23.98
N LEU A 4 7.48 3.77 -22.70
CA LEU A 4 6.91 2.95 -21.62
C LEU A 4 5.38 2.93 -21.72
N LEU A 5 4.77 4.08 -22.00
CA LEU A 5 3.32 4.19 -22.12
C LEU A 5 2.77 3.32 -23.25
N GLU A 6 3.38 3.38 -24.43
CA GLU A 6 2.98 2.57 -25.59
C GLU A 6 3.04 1.07 -25.28
N VAL A 7 4.03 0.62 -24.51
CA VAL A 7 4.13 -0.79 -24.09
C VAL A 7 3.06 -1.15 -23.05
N LEU A 8 2.79 -0.27 -22.09
CA LEU A 8 1.79 -0.50 -21.04
C LEU A 8 0.35 -0.42 -21.58
N GLN A 9 0.12 0.29 -22.69
CA GLN A 9 -1.21 0.43 -23.32
C GLN A 9 -1.51 -0.60 -24.41
N ARG A 10 -0.63 -1.60 -24.59
CA ARG A 10 -0.86 -2.71 -25.53
C ARG A 10 -2.12 -3.48 -25.19
N GLU A 11 -2.72 -4.04 -26.25
CA GLU A 11 -3.86 -4.94 -26.16
C GLU A 11 -3.52 -6.16 -25.29
N ASN A 12 -4.48 -6.55 -24.46
CA ASN A 12 -4.38 -7.79 -23.67
C ASN A 12 -4.69 -9.00 -24.56
N PRO A 13 -4.23 -10.21 -24.21
CA PRO A 13 -4.52 -11.39 -24.99
C PRO A 13 -6.03 -11.65 -24.93
N ASN A 14 -6.57 -12.09 -26.06
CA ASN A 14 -7.92 -12.60 -26.13
C ASN A 14 -8.04 -13.85 -25.26
N ILE A 15 -8.91 -13.77 -24.26
CA ILE A 15 -9.21 -14.86 -23.33
C ILE A 15 -10.44 -15.60 -23.85
N ILE A 16 -10.31 -16.90 -24.02
CA ILE A 16 -11.39 -17.86 -24.24
C ILE A 16 -11.80 -18.38 -22.86
N ASP A 17 -13.01 -18.02 -22.44
CA ASP A 17 -13.58 -18.45 -21.16
C ASP A 17 -14.33 -19.76 -21.35
N HIS A 18 -13.76 -20.87 -20.88
CA HIS A 18 -14.43 -22.17 -20.91
C HIS A 18 -15.26 -22.33 -19.65
N TRP A 19 -16.58 -22.33 -19.84
CA TRP A 19 -17.57 -22.59 -18.80
C TRP A 19 -17.52 -24.06 -18.38
N GLY A 20 -16.74 -24.40 -17.35
CA GLY A 20 -16.71 -25.77 -16.85
C GLY A 20 -15.91 -26.00 -15.57
N GLY A 21 -15.01 -25.09 -15.21
CA GLY A 21 -14.23 -25.23 -13.98
C GLY A 21 -15.04 -25.00 -12.71
N ALA A 22 -15.45 -26.08 -12.05
CA ALA A 22 -15.89 -26.01 -10.66
C ALA A 22 -14.66 -25.69 -9.80
N SER A 23 -14.54 -24.44 -9.34
CA SER A 23 -13.47 -24.10 -8.41
C SER A 23 -13.91 -24.46 -6.99
N TYR A 24 -13.28 -25.51 -6.43
CA TYR A 24 -13.79 -26.24 -5.26
C TYR A 24 -13.67 -25.52 -3.91
N LYS A 25 -13.03 -24.34 -3.80
CA LYS A 25 -12.83 -23.66 -2.50
C LYS A 25 -12.92 -22.14 -2.60
N ASN A 26 -13.87 -21.55 -1.87
CA ASN A 26 -13.84 -20.12 -1.55
C ASN A 26 -12.80 -19.87 -0.45
N THR A 27 -12.18 -18.69 -0.42
CA THR A 27 -11.23 -18.35 0.64
C THR A 27 -11.98 -18.14 1.96
N THR A 28 -11.90 -19.11 2.89
CA THR A 28 -12.65 -19.10 4.16
C THR A 28 -11.74 -19.04 5.40
N SER A 29 -10.72 -18.18 5.40
CA SER A 29 -9.88 -17.99 6.59
C SER A 29 -10.53 -17.01 7.56
N THR A 30 -10.75 -17.45 8.80
CA THR A 30 -11.19 -16.57 9.91
C THR A 30 -10.08 -15.63 10.38
N ARG A 31 -8.85 -15.80 9.89
CA ARG A 31 -7.68 -15.00 10.30
C ARG A 31 -7.44 -13.76 9.44
N PHE A 32 -8.29 -13.50 8.46
CA PHE A 32 -8.11 -12.33 7.64
C PHE A 32 -8.46 -11.05 8.39
N ASP A 33 -7.79 -9.97 7.99
CA ASP A 33 -8.11 -8.61 8.38
C ASP A 33 -9.59 -8.33 8.12
N SER A 34 -10.22 -7.62 9.06
CA SER A 34 -11.63 -7.31 8.95
C SER A 34 -11.82 -6.16 7.96
N VAL A 35 -12.69 -6.37 7.00
CA VAL A 35 -13.16 -5.35 6.06
C VAL A 35 -14.67 -5.36 6.21
N THR A 36 -15.22 -4.23 6.61
CA THR A 36 -16.66 -4.01 6.67
C THR A 36 -17.11 -3.34 5.38
N LEU A 37 -18.31 -3.64 4.90
CA LEU A 37 -18.98 -2.74 3.96
C LEU A 37 -19.53 -1.55 4.75
N ASP A 38 -19.82 -0.46 4.05
CA ASP A 38 -20.31 0.79 4.64
C ASP A 38 -21.44 0.51 5.66
N ASP A 39 -21.27 1.00 6.89
CA ASP A 39 -22.27 0.90 7.97
C ASP A 39 -23.15 2.16 8.04
N GLY A 40 -23.11 2.99 6.99
CA GLY A 40 -23.82 4.26 6.92
C GLY A 40 -23.12 5.39 7.69
N ARG A 41 -21.98 5.13 8.34
CA ARG A 41 -21.20 6.14 9.07
C ARG A 41 -19.82 6.37 8.46
N ARG A 42 -19.22 5.37 7.80
CA ARG A 42 -17.94 5.49 7.08
C ARG A 42 -17.88 4.49 5.91
N ALA A 43 -17.62 4.98 4.71
CA ALA A 43 -17.32 4.11 3.56
C ALA A 43 -16.00 3.36 3.79
N HIS A 44 -16.12 2.11 4.23
CA HIS A 44 -15.00 1.19 4.45
C HIS A 44 -14.52 0.53 3.15
N VAL A 45 -15.40 0.42 2.16
CA VAL A 45 -15.07 0.00 0.78
C VAL A 45 -15.68 1.00 -0.17
N GLN A 46 -14.87 1.66 -1.00
CA GLN A 46 -15.35 2.69 -1.93
C GLN A 46 -14.58 2.71 -3.25
N GLN A 47 -15.14 3.36 -4.27
CA GLN A 47 -14.41 3.55 -5.53
C GLN A 47 -13.21 4.48 -5.36
N TRP A 48 -12.09 4.10 -5.95
CA TRP A 48 -10.85 4.87 -6.00
C TRP A 48 -10.91 5.88 -7.16
N LYS A 49 -11.65 6.97 -6.94
CA LYS A 49 -11.96 7.97 -7.99
C LYS A 49 -10.74 8.67 -8.59
N ASP A 50 -9.63 8.81 -7.85
CA ASP A 50 -8.42 9.46 -8.36
C ASP A 50 -7.50 8.50 -9.14
N PHE A 51 -7.78 7.19 -9.18
CA PHE A 51 -6.97 6.21 -9.92
C PHE A 51 -7.42 6.13 -11.38
N THR A 52 -7.04 7.14 -12.16
CA THR A 52 -7.39 7.27 -13.58
C THR A 52 -6.14 7.37 -14.44
N PHE A 53 -6.28 7.18 -15.76
CA PHE A 53 -5.19 7.44 -16.72
C PHE A 53 -4.63 8.86 -16.55
N GLY A 54 -5.50 9.87 -16.52
CA GLY A 54 -5.10 11.27 -16.39
C GLY A 54 -4.31 11.56 -15.12
N SER A 55 -4.76 11.05 -13.97
CA SER A 55 -4.04 11.20 -12.70
C SER A 55 -2.67 10.50 -12.71
N ILE A 56 -2.60 9.28 -13.25
CA ILE A 56 -1.35 8.52 -13.36
C ILE A 56 -0.38 9.22 -14.30
N TYR A 57 -0.85 9.71 -15.45
CA TYR A 57 -0.02 10.43 -16.41
C TYR A 57 0.42 11.80 -15.88
N ALA A 58 -0.42 12.50 -15.13
CA ALA A 58 -0.02 13.73 -14.45
C ALA A 58 1.13 13.45 -13.47
N ALA A 59 1.00 12.41 -12.63
CA ALA A 59 2.02 12.05 -11.66
C ALA A 59 3.31 11.50 -12.30
N TYR A 60 3.22 10.66 -13.33
CA TYR A 60 4.36 9.88 -13.83
C TYR A 60 4.64 10.05 -15.34
N GLY A 61 4.03 11.03 -16.00
CA GLY A 61 4.14 11.24 -17.46
C GLY A 61 5.59 11.34 -17.95
N ASP A 62 6.46 12.00 -17.20
CA ASP A 62 7.88 12.12 -17.57
C ASP A 62 8.67 10.81 -17.47
N ILE A 63 8.15 9.80 -16.77
CA ILE A 63 8.66 8.42 -16.81
C ILE A 63 7.98 7.65 -17.94
N LEU A 64 6.66 7.79 -18.09
CA LEU A 64 5.86 7.11 -19.10
C LEU A 64 6.27 7.46 -20.55
N ASP A 65 6.70 8.70 -20.77
CA ASP A 65 7.17 9.20 -22.07
C ASP A 65 8.59 8.73 -22.42
N GLN A 66 9.31 8.10 -21.48
CA GLN A 66 10.67 7.61 -21.76
C GLN A 66 10.62 6.45 -22.75
N LYS A 67 11.54 6.45 -23.70
CA LYS A 67 11.74 5.34 -24.64
C LYS A 67 12.41 4.19 -23.92
N LEU A 68 11.94 2.97 -24.18
CA LEU A 68 12.64 1.78 -23.72
C LEU A 68 14.00 1.66 -24.41
N GLY A 69 15.00 1.18 -23.67
CA GLY A 69 16.38 1.05 -24.17
C GLY A 69 16.51 -0.01 -25.27
N ALA A 70 17.65 0.00 -25.97
CA ALA A 70 17.96 -0.94 -27.06
C ALA A 70 17.82 -2.42 -26.68
N ALA A 71 18.06 -2.74 -25.39
CA ALA A 71 17.94 -4.08 -24.84
C ALA A 71 16.49 -4.58 -24.69
N TYR A 72 15.49 -3.70 -24.86
CA TYR A 72 14.10 -4.11 -24.91
C TYR A 72 13.88 -4.95 -26.17
N LYS A 73 13.92 -6.26 -25.99
CA LYS A 73 13.36 -7.19 -26.98
C LYS A 73 11.86 -6.99 -26.93
N ALA A 74 11.27 -6.59 -28.05
CA ALA A 74 9.82 -6.52 -28.17
C ALA A 74 9.28 -7.83 -27.58
N VAL A 75 8.53 -7.72 -26.48
CA VAL A 75 7.98 -8.89 -25.81
C VAL A 75 7.09 -9.54 -26.87
N GLN A 76 7.58 -10.61 -27.47
CA GLN A 76 6.76 -11.45 -28.31
C GLN A 76 5.67 -11.96 -27.39
N THR A 77 4.42 -11.78 -27.80
CA THR A 77 3.26 -12.41 -27.19
C THR A 77 3.65 -13.85 -26.90
N PRO A 78 3.81 -14.25 -25.62
CA PRO A 78 4.32 -15.57 -25.32
C PRO A 78 3.42 -16.58 -26.01
N THR A 79 4.01 -17.47 -26.82
CA THR A 79 3.27 -18.52 -27.53
C THR A 79 2.49 -19.42 -26.58
N VAL A 80 2.86 -19.41 -25.30
CA VAL A 80 2.31 -20.24 -24.22
C VAL A 80 1.33 -19.48 -23.31
N THR A 81 0.85 -18.28 -23.69
CA THR A 81 -0.21 -17.64 -22.91
C THR A 81 -1.45 -18.52 -22.94
N PRO A 82 -1.97 -18.99 -21.79
CA PRO A 82 -3.20 -19.77 -21.76
C PRO A 82 -4.29 -18.92 -22.38
N ARG A 83 -4.77 -19.31 -23.56
CA ARG A 83 -5.96 -18.70 -24.14
C ARG A 83 -7.20 -19.15 -23.39
N GLU A 84 -7.15 -20.35 -22.85
CA GLU A 84 -8.25 -21.00 -22.16
C GLU A 84 -8.13 -20.79 -20.65
N ILE A 85 -9.15 -20.18 -20.05
CA ILE A 85 -9.27 -20.08 -18.60
C ILE A 85 -10.22 -21.16 -18.11
N ILE A 86 -9.64 -22.18 -17.47
CA ILE A 86 -10.39 -23.31 -16.92
C ILE A 86 -10.54 -23.14 -15.41
N ASP A 87 -9.52 -22.59 -14.74
CA ASP A 87 -9.47 -22.46 -13.28
C ASP A 87 -8.69 -21.22 -12.81
N GLU A 88 -8.58 -21.04 -11.49
CA GLU A 88 -7.79 -19.94 -10.91
C GLU A 88 -6.30 -20.05 -11.27
N ASN A 89 -5.76 -21.26 -11.42
CA ASN A 89 -4.36 -21.43 -11.85
C ASN A 89 -4.12 -20.94 -13.29
N SER A 90 -5.15 -21.00 -14.14
CA SER A 90 -5.10 -20.48 -15.51
C SER A 90 -5.03 -18.94 -15.50
N VAL A 91 -5.79 -18.28 -14.61
CA VAL A 91 -5.69 -16.82 -14.37
C VAL A 91 -4.31 -16.47 -13.78
N ASP A 92 -3.82 -17.26 -12.83
CA ASP A 92 -2.47 -17.17 -12.27
C ASP A 92 -1.38 -17.34 -13.32
N THR A 93 -1.62 -18.16 -14.35
CA THR A 93 -0.63 -18.37 -15.40
C THR A 93 -0.68 -17.23 -16.40
N LEU A 94 -1.89 -16.77 -16.73
CA LEU A 94 -2.13 -15.62 -17.59
C LEU A 94 -1.39 -14.37 -17.10
N GLY A 95 -1.58 -13.96 -15.84
CA GLY A 95 -0.86 -12.77 -15.34
C GLY A 95 0.66 -12.94 -15.30
N ALA A 96 1.17 -14.18 -15.27
CA ALA A 96 2.56 -14.51 -14.95
C ALA A 96 3.38 -14.56 -16.21
N VAL A 97 2.76 -15.15 -17.23
CA VAL A 97 3.28 -15.20 -18.58
C VAL A 97 3.07 -13.86 -19.26
N TRP A 98 1.92 -13.21 -19.08
CA TRP A 98 1.58 -11.98 -19.80
C TRP A 98 2.01 -10.72 -19.04
N SER A 99 1.29 -10.38 -17.96
CA SER A 99 1.44 -9.10 -17.28
C SER A 99 2.87 -8.87 -16.82
N CYS A 100 3.52 -9.90 -16.24
CA CYS A 100 4.93 -9.82 -15.82
C CYS A 100 5.87 -9.39 -16.94
N ASN A 101 5.71 -9.96 -18.13
CA ASN A 101 6.65 -9.71 -19.22
C ASN A 101 6.46 -8.30 -19.78
N ILE A 102 5.22 -7.78 -19.77
CA ILE A 102 4.94 -6.41 -20.19
C ILE A 102 5.39 -5.38 -19.16
N VAL A 103 5.11 -5.59 -17.86
CA VAL A 103 5.39 -4.57 -16.84
C VAL A 103 6.84 -4.54 -16.36
N ARG A 104 7.62 -5.62 -16.56
CA ARG A 104 8.97 -5.75 -15.98
C ARG A 104 9.92 -4.63 -16.38
N GLU A 105 10.14 -4.42 -17.68
CA GLU A 105 11.07 -3.39 -18.14
C GLU A 105 10.56 -1.97 -17.83
N PRO A 106 9.26 -1.64 -18.01
CA PRO A 106 8.72 -0.37 -17.53
C PRO A 106 8.91 -0.13 -16.03
N LEU A 107 8.71 -1.13 -15.17
CA LEU A 107 8.92 -1.02 -13.72
C LEU A 107 10.40 -0.81 -13.38
N LYS A 108 11.30 -1.49 -14.08
CA LYS A 108 12.75 -1.32 -13.92
C LYS A 108 13.20 0.09 -14.27
N THR A 109 12.75 0.61 -15.42
CA THR A 109 13.05 1.97 -15.85
C THR A 109 12.48 2.99 -14.86
N ALA A 110 11.23 2.82 -14.44
CA ALA A 110 10.59 3.69 -13.45
C ALA A 110 11.34 3.69 -12.11
N GLY A 111 11.72 2.51 -11.60
CA GLY A 111 12.44 2.40 -10.33
C GLY A 111 13.79 3.14 -10.32
N ASN A 112 14.49 3.20 -11.46
CA ASN A 112 15.72 3.99 -11.56
C ASN A 112 15.45 5.50 -11.42
N VAL A 113 14.40 6.00 -12.08
CA VAL A 113 14.03 7.41 -12.00
C VAL A 113 13.52 7.75 -10.60
N LEU A 114 12.63 6.94 -10.02
CA LEU A 114 12.05 7.21 -8.70
C LEU A 114 13.10 7.21 -7.60
N ARG A 115 14.07 6.28 -7.62
CA ARG A 115 15.19 6.31 -6.67
C ARG A 115 16.02 7.58 -6.75
N SER A 116 16.23 8.11 -7.96
CA SER A 116 16.96 9.37 -8.13
C SER A 116 16.21 10.58 -7.56
N ARG A 117 14.87 10.54 -7.56
CA ARG A 117 14.02 11.63 -7.02
C ARG A 117 13.98 11.67 -5.50
N GLU A 118 13.96 10.52 -4.84
CA GLU A 118 13.87 10.43 -3.37
C GLU A 118 15.18 10.85 -2.67
N GLY A 119 16.21 11.27 -3.41
CA GLY A 119 17.50 11.59 -2.81
C GLY A 119 18.11 10.39 -2.10
N MET A 120 17.63 9.17 -2.39
CA MET A 120 18.27 7.94 -1.97
C MET A 120 19.62 7.92 -2.68
N VAL A 121 20.64 8.38 -1.96
CA VAL A 121 22.03 8.18 -2.33
C VAL A 121 22.12 6.72 -2.70
N SER A 122 22.45 6.47 -3.96
CA SER A 122 22.91 5.19 -4.47
C SER A 122 24.14 4.79 -3.64
N THR A 123 23.94 4.35 -2.40
CA THR A 123 24.93 3.53 -1.73
C THR A 123 25.15 2.39 -2.71
N ALA A 124 26.39 2.24 -3.17
CA ALA A 124 26.80 1.35 -4.24
C ALA A 124 26.51 -0.15 -3.96
N LEU A 125 25.72 -0.46 -2.94
CA LEU A 125 25.15 -1.74 -2.61
C LEU A 125 23.91 -1.99 -3.47
N ALA A 126 24.16 -2.70 -4.56
CA ALA A 126 23.21 -3.41 -5.39
C ALA A 126 22.35 -2.55 -6.33
N ARG A 127 22.98 -2.08 -7.42
CA ARG A 127 22.33 -2.24 -8.73
C ARG A 127 21.86 -3.69 -8.81
N PRO A 128 20.56 -4.00 -8.97
CA PRO A 128 20.18 -5.37 -9.24
C PRO A 128 20.83 -5.74 -10.57
N SER A 129 21.76 -6.70 -10.58
CA SER A 129 22.30 -7.26 -11.82
C SER A 129 21.20 -7.95 -12.63
N ASP A 130 20.03 -8.17 -12.03
CA ASP A 130 18.82 -8.68 -12.65
C ASP A 130 17.56 -8.17 -11.90
N PRO A 131 17.01 -7.01 -12.25
CA PRO A 131 15.76 -6.50 -11.69
C PRO A 131 14.58 -7.24 -12.31
N THR A 132 14.37 -8.49 -11.92
CA THR A 132 13.06 -9.11 -12.11
C THR A 132 12.10 -8.54 -11.07
N LEU A 133 11.66 -7.30 -11.28
CA LEU A 133 10.37 -6.80 -10.79
C LEU A 133 9.31 -7.56 -11.58
N ALA A 134 9.13 -8.83 -11.23
CA ALA A 134 8.22 -9.73 -11.89
C ALA A 134 7.22 -10.20 -10.82
N PRO A 135 5.91 -10.04 -11.05
CA PRO A 135 4.91 -10.79 -10.33
C PRO A 135 5.32 -12.27 -10.25
N LYS A 136 5.51 -12.77 -9.03
CA LYS A 136 5.81 -14.18 -8.77
C LYS A 136 4.92 -14.68 -7.65
N LYS A 137 4.53 -15.95 -7.73
CA LYS A 137 4.07 -16.69 -6.56
C LYS A 137 5.20 -16.68 -5.53
N ILE A 138 4.90 -16.11 -4.38
CA ILE A 138 5.84 -15.94 -3.28
C ILE A 138 5.16 -16.40 -2.01
N SER A 139 5.90 -17.14 -1.20
CA SER A 139 5.48 -17.50 0.13
C SER A 139 6.34 -16.73 1.10
N TRP A 140 5.72 -15.96 1.98
CA TRP A 140 6.40 -15.29 3.07
C TRP A 140 5.96 -15.93 4.39
N LYS A 141 6.92 -16.15 5.28
CA LYS A 141 6.61 -16.42 6.69
C LYS A 141 6.58 -15.09 7.41
N HIS A 142 5.53 -14.83 8.16
CA HIS A 142 5.48 -13.62 8.97
C HIS A 142 6.57 -13.66 10.04
N THR A 143 7.28 -12.54 10.24
CA THR A 143 8.37 -12.46 11.22
C THR A 143 7.87 -12.64 12.65
N THR A 144 6.68 -12.15 12.99
CA THR A 144 6.12 -12.28 14.35
C THR A 144 5.05 -13.37 14.48
N GLU A 145 4.59 -13.96 13.37
CA GLU A 145 3.62 -15.07 13.35
C GLU A 145 4.10 -16.20 12.43
N PRO A 146 5.13 -16.96 12.81
CA PRO A 146 5.78 -17.92 11.91
C PRO A 146 4.86 -19.01 11.37
N LYS A 147 3.75 -19.28 12.07
CA LYS A 147 2.69 -20.23 11.68
C LYS A 147 1.75 -19.67 10.60
N SER A 148 1.76 -18.36 10.38
CA SER A 148 0.99 -17.67 9.34
C SER A 148 1.87 -17.51 8.10
N SER A 149 1.90 -18.54 7.23
CA SER A 149 2.47 -18.36 5.90
C SER A 149 1.46 -17.67 5.00
N MET A 150 1.87 -16.58 4.36
CA MET A 150 1.06 -15.90 3.35
C MET A 150 1.59 -16.24 1.97
N LYS A 151 0.69 -16.53 1.05
CA LYS A 151 0.98 -16.87 -0.33
C LYS A 151 0.08 -16.04 -1.25
N PRO A 152 0.36 -14.73 -1.41
CA PRO A 152 -0.30 -14.01 -2.48
C PRO A 152 0.06 -14.68 -3.81
N ASP A 153 -0.90 -14.73 -4.73
CA ASP A 153 -0.64 -15.26 -6.07
C ASP A 153 0.42 -14.42 -6.79
N TRP A 154 0.51 -13.13 -6.41
CA TRP A 154 1.39 -12.14 -7.02
C TRP A 154 2.02 -11.20 -6.01
N ALA A 155 3.24 -10.75 -6.29
CA ALA A 155 3.65 -9.41 -5.87
C ALA A 155 4.73 -8.80 -6.75
N VAL A 156 4.75 -7.47 -6.78
CA VAL A 156 5.84 -6.66 -7.29
C VAL A 156 6.87 -6.51 -6.18
N VAL A 157 8.06 -7.08 -6.35
CA VAL A 157 9.08 -7.18 -5.30
C VAL A 157 10.46 -6.78 -5.78
N GLU A 158 11.28 -6.27 -4.86
CA GLU A 158 12.71 -6.07 -5.13
C GLU A 158 13.50 -7.39 -4.96
N ARG A 159 14.05 -7.91 -6.06
CA ARG A 159 14.71 -9.24 -6.08
C ARG A 159 16.07 -9.28 -5.36
N SER A 160 16.74 -8.13 -5.17
CA SER A 160 18.04 -8.06 -4.48
C SER A 160 18.00 -8.73 -3.11
N ILE A 161 16.82 -8.75 -2.48
CA ILE A 161 16.60 -9.29 -1.14
C ILE A 161 16.26 -10.80 -1.16
N LEU A 162 15.65 -11.31 -2.23
CA LEU A 162 15.28 -12.74 -2.33
C LEU A 162 16.49 -13.68 -2.43
N LYS A 163 17.61 -13.23 -2.99
CA LYS A 163 18.85 -14.05 -3.07
C LYS A 163 19.51 -14.22 -1.70
N ARG A 164 19.39 -13.23 -0.80
CA ARG A 164 19.91 -13.32 0.58
C ARG A 164 19.14 -14.36 1.39
N TYR A 165 17.83 -14.47 1.21
CA TYR A 165 16.99 -15.42 1.96
C TYR A 165 17.32 -16.90 1.78
N ARG A 166 17.94 -17.30 0.67
CA ARG A 166 18.38 -18.70 0.48
C ARG A 166 19.64 -19.06 1.27
N TYR A 167 20.42 -18.07 1.71
CA TYR A 167 21.75 -18.29 2.30
C TYR A 167 22.01 -17.48 3.58
N ALA A 168 21.11 -16.57 3.98
CA ALA A 168 21.26 -15.75 5.16
C ALA A 168 21.00 -16.58 6.43
N HIS A 169 21.96 -16.50 7.35
CA HIS A 169 21.82 -16.95 8.73
C HIS A 169 20.55 -16.35 9.37
N LYS A 170 19.97 -17.08 10.35
CA LYS A 170 18.72 -16.74 11.07
C LYS A 170 18.61 -15.29 11.58
N ASP A 171 19.72 -14.56 11.70
CA ASP A 171 19.79 -13.25 12.32
C ASP A 171 19.83 -12.06 11.34
N ASP A 172 20.04 -12.29 10.04
CA ASP A 172 20.09 -11.20 9.04
C ASP A 172 18.79 -11.15 8.22
N THR A 173 17.74 -10.65 8.88
CA THR A 173 16.35 -10.64 8.39
C THR A 173 16.02 -9.37 7.62
N GLU A 174 16.83 -9.03 6.61
CA GLU A 174 16.48 -7.94 5.71
C GLU A 174 15.20 -8.33 4.93
N LYS A 175 14.07 -7.72 5.28
CA LYS A 175 12.76 -8.04 4.72
C LYS A 175 12.74 -7.70 3.23
N SER A 176 12.26 -8.63 2.40
CA SER A 176 12.03 -8.34 0.98
C SER A 176 11.05 -7.18 0.84
N LEU A 177 11.46 -6.12 0.13
CA LEU A 177 10.60 -4.98 -0.15
C LEU A 177 9.53 -5.38 -1.17
N VAL A 178 8.29 -5.27 -0.73
CA VAL A 178 7.08 -5.59 -1.50
C VAL A 178 6.40 -4.28 -1.86
N TYR A 179 6.28 -3.99 -3.15
CA TYR A 179 5.70 -2.73 -3.60
C TYR A 179 4.19 -2.84 -3.79
N ALA A 180 3.71 -3.95 -4.35
CA ALA A 180 2.29 -4.25 -4.48
C ALA A 180 2.05 -5.75 -4.45
N VAL A 181 0.95 -6.19 -3.84
CA VAL A 181 0.54 -7.61 -3.80
C VAL A 181 -0.63 -7.86 -4.75
N GLY A 182 -0.83 -9.09 -5.20
CA GLY A 182 -2.00 -9.43 -5.99
C GLY A 182 -2.54 -10.81 -5.71
N ASP A 183 -3.78 -11.00 -6.12
CA ASP A 183 -4.56 -12.24 -5.98
C ASP A 183 -5.30 -12.50 -7.29
N SER A 184 -5.59 -13.76 -7.59
CA SER A 184 -6.39 -14.14 -8.75
C SER A 184 -7.71 -14.79 -8.34
N LYS A 185 -8.73 -14.46 -9.12
CA LYS A 185 -10.08 -14.97 -8.93
C LYS A 185 -10.72 -15.25 -10.28
N LEU A 186 -11.56 -16.29 -10.30
CA LEU A 186 -12.50 -16.47 -11.41
C LEU A 186 -13.62 -15.42 -11.30
N LYS A 187 -14.06 -14.87 -12.43
CA LYS A 187 -15.17 -13.90 -12.51
C LYS A 187 -16.47 -14.44 -11.90
N GLN A 188 -16.66 -15.76 -11.94
CA GLN A 188 -17.79 -16.47 -11.35
C GLN A 188 -17.70 -16.52 -9.82
N LYS A 189 -16.49 -16.40 -9.25
CA LYS A 189 -16.24 -16.36 -7.81
C LYS A 189 -16.18 -14.95 -7.25
N TRP A 190 -15.78 -13.98 -8.07
CA TRP A 190 -15.67 -12.59 -7.66
C TRP A 190 -15.62 -11.63 -8.85
N LYS A 191 -16.40 -10.53 -8.77
CA LYS A 191 -16.30 -9.37 -9.66
C LYS A 191 -16.51 -8.07 -8.88
N SER A 192 -15.88 -6.99 -9.32
CA SER A 192 -15.95 -5.68 -8.64
C SER A 192 -17.36 -5.11 -8.59
N ALA A 193 -18.19 -5.40 -9.60
CA ALA A 193 -19.60 -4.98 -9.65
C ALA A 193 -20.40 -5.46 -8.43
N TRP A 194 -19.98 -6.54 -7.77
CA TRP A 194 -20.64 -7.01 -6.55
C TRP A 194 -20.40 -6.13 -5.32
N LEU A 195 -19.48 -5.18 -5.40
CA LEU A 195 -19.18 -4.21 -4.34
C LEU A 195 -20.09 -2.98 -4.38
N SER A 196 -20.80 -2.72 -5.48
CA SER A 196 -21.77 -1.62 -5.51
C SER A 196 -23.02 -2.00 -4.73
N LEU A 197 -23.19 -1.39 -3.55
CA LEU A 197 -24.35 -1.60 -2.66
C LEU A 197 -25.70 -1.30 -3.32
N ASN A 198 -25.70 -0.50 -4.41
CA ASN A 198 -26.92 -0.12 -5.12
C ASN A 198 -27.37 -1.13 -6.19
N ASP A 199 -26.63 -2.22 -6.39
CA ASP A 199 -27.01 -3.21 -7.40
C ASP A 199 -28.09 -4.14 -6.83
N ALA A 200 -29.35 -3.73 -6.94
CA ALA A 200 -30.51 -4.55 -6.61
C ALA A 200 -30.57 -5.84 -7.45
N SER A 201 -29.83 -5.91 -8.57
CA SER A 201 -29.70 -7.13 -9.39
C SER A 201 -28.83 -8.20 -8.72
N CYS A 202 -28.14 -7.87 -7.63
CA CYS A 202 -27.38 -8.82 -6.82
C CYS A 202 -28.23 -9.62 -5.81
N THR A 203 -29.56 -9.56 -5.92
CA THR A 203 -30.43 -10.65 -5.47
C THR A 203 -29.91 -11.94 -6.13
N VAL A 204 -29.75 -12.99 -5.33
CA VAL A 204 -29.18 -14.30 -5.70
C VAL A 204 -29.44 -14.61 -7.17
N ASN A 205 -28.38 -14.91 -7.93
CA ASN A 205 -28.50 -15.34 -9.32
C ASN A 205 -29.47 -16.54 -9.36
N THR A 206 -30.73 -16.27 -9.69
CA THR A 206 -31.79 -17.27 -9.84
C THR A 206 -31.78 -17.86 -11.25
N ASP A 207 -30.73 -17.59 -12.02
CA ASP A 207 -30.38 -18.32 -13.25
C ASP A 207 -30.03 -19.81 -12.99
N GLN A 208 -30.21 -20.31 -11.77
CA GLN A 208 -30.60 -21.71 -11.57
C GLN A 208 -32.07 -21.87 -11.98
N PRO A 209 -32.36 -22.52 -13.12
CA PRO A 209 -33.70 -22.56 -13.70
C PRO A 209 -34.60 -23.52 -12.90
N TYR A 210 -35.04 -23.16 -11.70
CA TYR A 210 -36.09 -23.86 -10.94
C TYR A 210 -36.53 -23.04 -9.71
N HIS A 211 -37.25 -21.94 -9.92
CA HIS A 211 -38.07 -21.37 -8.85
C HIS A 211 -39.52 -21.30 -9.29
N ALA A 212 -40.32 -22.21 -8.73
CA ALA A 212 -41.75 -22.28 -8.95
C ALA A 212 -42.45 -21.01 -8.40
N PRO A 213 -43.55 -20.56 -9.03
CA PRO A 213 -44.39 -19.49 -8.50
C PRO A 213 -44.88 -19.84 -7.10
N GLY A 214 -44.64 -18.96 -6.11
CA GLY A 214 -45.07 -19.15 -4.72
C GLY A 214 -43.96 -19.26 -3.67
N THR A 215 -42.69 -19.13 -4.04
CA THR A 215 -41.59 -19.17 -3.08
C THR A 215 -41.50 -17.84 -2.31
N PRO A 216 -41.47 -17.85 -0.95
CA PRO A 216 -41.42 -16.63 -0.14
C PRO A 216 -40.17 -15.79 -0.42
N ALA A 217 -40.26 -14.48 -0.12
CA ALA A 217 -39.16 -13.54 -0.26
C ALA A 217 -37.86 -14.07 0.37
N PRO A 218 -36.68 -13.81 -0.23
CA PRO A 218 -35.42 -14.34 0.26
C PRO A 218 -35.16 -13.89 1.71
N ASP A 219 -34.89 -14.87 2.57
CA ASP A 219 -34.53 -14.69 3.97
C ASP A 219 -33.40 -13.65 4.14
N VAL A 220 -33.63 -12.64 4.97
CA VAL A 220 -32.68 -11.56 5.32
C VAL A 220 -31.35 -12.11 5.84
N GLN A 221 -31.35 -13.29 6.47
CA GLN A 221 -30.09 -13.93 6.90
C GLN A 221 -29.23 -14.40 5.72
N LYS A 222 -29.85 -14.79 4.59
CA LYS A 222 -29.16 -15.30 3.40
C LYS A 222 -28.44 -14.18 2.64
N THR A 223 -28.99 -12.98 2.60
CA THR A 223 -28.36 -11.81 1.94
C THR A 223 -27.11 -11.35 2.70
N SER A 224 -27.15 -11.30 4.04
CA SER A 224 -25.99 -10.96 4.88
C SER A 224 -24.79 -11.86 4.60
N LYS A 225 -25.01 -13.17 4.53
CA LYS A 225 -23.95 -14.16 4.25
C LYS A 225 -23.30 -13.97 2.87
N ILE A 226 -24.09 -13.64 1.85
CA ILE A 226 -23.58 -13.38 0.49
C ILE A 226 -22.68 -12.13 0.48
N HIS A 227 -23.07 -11.07 1.20
CA HIS A 227 -22.22 -9.90 1.34
C HIS A 227 -20.90 -10.22 2.03
N GLU A 228 -20.91 -11.01 3.09
CA GLU A 228 -19.68 -11.45 3.77
C GLU A 228 -18.75 -12.22 2.83
N GLU A 229 -19.30 -13.13 2.03
CA GLU A 229 -18.53 -13.92 1.06
C GLU A 229 -17.88 -13.04 -0.03
N ARG A 230 -18.58 -12.02 -0.52
CA ARG A 230 -18.08 -11.08 -1.54
C ARG A 230 -16.90 -10.22 -1.06
N ILE A 231 -16.81 -9.98 0.24
CA ILE A 231 -15.72 -9.18 0.83
C ILE A 231 -14.49 -10.06 1.13
N ASN A 232 -14.60 -11.38 1.14
CA ASN A 232 -13.49 -12.24 1.52
C ASN A 232 -12.20 -12.03 0.70
N PRO A 233 -12.26 -11.83 -0.64
CA PRO A 233 -11.07 -11.46 -1.40
C PRO A 233 -10.46 -10.12 -0.95
N LEU A 234 -11.29 -9.15 -0.56
CA LEU A 234 -10.82 -7.87 -0.01
C LEU A 234 -10.17 -8.03 1.37
N LYS A 235 -10.72 -8.88 2.25
CA LYS A 235 -10.12 -9.23 3.55
C LYS A 235 -8.75 -9.90 3.37
N GLN A 236 -8.67 -10.84 2.42
CA GLN A 236 -7.44 -11.51 2.02
C GLN A 236 -6.41 -10.49 1.52
N MET A 237 -6.80 -9.57 0.64
CA MET A 237 -5.93 -8.51 0.13
C MET A 237 -5.47 -7.54 1.21
N ALA A 238 -6.34 -7.10 2.12
CA ALA A 238 -5.95 -6.27 3.26
C ALA A 238 -4.90 -6.96 4.14
N THR A 239 -5.09 -8.27 4.35
CA THR A 239 -4.14 -9.11 5.08
C THR A 239 -2.78 -9.15 4.37
N TYR A 240 -2.77 -9.41 3.06
CA TYR A 240 -1.53 -9.41 2.27
C TYR A 240 -0.82 -8.06 2.30
N CYS A 241 -1.54 -6.97 2.10
CA CYS A 241 -1.03 -5.61 2.21
C CYS A 241 -0.37 -5.36 3.57
N ARG A 242 -1.03 -5.77 4.68
CA ARG A 242 -0.47 -5.67 6.03
C ARG A 242 0.86 -6.41 6.17
N TYR A 243 0.90 -7.67 5.75
CA TYR A 243 2.10 -8.47 5.87
C TYR A 243 3.24 -8.02 4.96
N ALA A 244 2.89 -7.48 3.80
CA ALA A 244 3.81 -6.89 2.83
C ALA A 244 4.30 -5.50 3.22
N GLU A 245 3.74 -4.88 4.27
CA GLU A 245 3.95 -3.47 4.62
C GLU A 245 3.70 -2.54 3.41
N SER A 246 2.72 -2.89 2.58
CA SER A 246 2.31 -2.11 1.41
C SER A 246 0.82 -1.76 1.49
N ARG A 247 0.47 -0.55 1.05
CA ARG A 247 -0.93 -0.12 0.85
C ARG A 247 -1.54 -0.62 -0.44
N TYR A 248 -0.74 -1.05 -1.41
CA TYR A 248 -1.19 -1.24 -2.78
C TYR A 248 -1.33 -2.71 -3.10
N GLY A 249 -2.43 -3.05 -3.77
CA GLY A 249 -2.59 -4.38 -4.31
C GLY A 249 -3.56 -4.42 -5.48
N TYR A 250 -3.79 -5.60 -6.03
CA TYR A 250 -4.76 -5.77 -7.11
C TYR A 250 -5.36 -7.19 -7.11
N ILE A 251 -6.56 -7.32 -7.67
CA ILE A 251 -7.18 -8.62 -7.97
C ILE A 251 -7.30 -8.74 -9.48
N VAL A 252 -6.88 -9.87 -10.04
CA VAL A 252 -7.04 -10.18 -11.48
C VAL A 252 -8.14 -11.22 -11.66
N THR A 253 -9.01 -10.97 -12.64
CA THR A 253 -10.01 -11.91 -13.13
C THR A 253 -9.91 -12.03 -14.65
N GLN A 254 -10.72 -12.89 -15.27
CA GLN A 254 -10.78 -12.99 -16.74
C GLN A 254 -11.34 -11.75 -17.42
N THR A 255 -12.07 -10.89 -16.70
CA THR A 255 -12.81 -9.77 -17.30
C THR A 255 -12.31 -8.42 -16.85
N GLU A 256 -11.55 -8.35 -15.75
CA GLU A 256 -11.08 -7.11 -15.18
C GLU A 256 -9.85 -7.30 -14.30
N LEU A 257 -9.09 -6.22 -14.17
CA LEU A 257 -8.16 -6.00 -13.06
C LEU A 257 -8.79 -4.99 -12.09
N VAL A 258 -8.74 -5.28 -10.80
CA VAL A 258 -9.22 -4.37 -9.76
C VAL A 258 -8.03 -3.88 -8.95
N ALA A 259 -7.63 -2.63 -9.17
CA ALA A 259 -6.60 -1.96 -8.40
C ALA A 259 -7.13 -1.58 -7.02
N LEU A 260 -6.34 -1.81 -5.97
CA LEU A 260 -6.73 -1.61 -4.58
C LEU A 260 -5.74 -0.69 -3.85
N ARG A 261 -6.29 0.21 -3.03
CA ARG A 261 -5.57 0.99 -2.02
C ARG A 261 -6.14 0.65 -0.64
N VAL A 262 -5.29 0.19 0.27
CA VAL A 262 -5.67 -0.27 1.61
C VAL A 262 -5.15 0.72 2.66
N ARG A 263 -5.98 1.05 3.65
CA ARG A 263 -5.55 1.75 4.87
C ARG A 263 -6.02 1.00 6.11
N ARG A 264 -5.26 1.15 7.20
CA ARG A 264 -5.68 0.68 8.52
C ARG A 264 -6.66 1.68 9.11
N ILE A 265 -7.60 1.19 9.92
CA ILE A 265 -8.52 2.04 10.66
C ILE A 265 -7.98 2.18 12.09
N PRO A 266 -7.52 3.38 12.49
CA PRO A 266 -7.00 3.62 13.82
C PRO A 266 -8.02 3.28 14.91
N GLY A 267 -7.52 2.81 16.05
CA GLY A 267 -8.34 2.53 17.23
C GLY A 267 -9.18 1.25 17.19
N SER A 268 -9.14 0.48 16.09
CA SER A 268 -9.76 -0.84 16.09
C SER A 268 -8.87 -1.87 16.80
N LYS A 269 -9.46 -2.61 17.75
CA LYS A 269 -8.83 -3.79 18.37
C LYS A 269 -8.65 -4.93 17.38
N ALA A 270 -9.50 -4.97 16.35
CA ALA A 270 -9.40 -5.89 15.24
C ALA A 270 -8.56 -5.27 14.13
N HIS A 271 -7.94 -6.10 13.30
CA HIS A 271 -7.17 -5.69 12.14
C HIS A 271 -8.08 -5.10 11.05
N ASN A 272 -8.76 -3.99 11.34
CA ASN A 272 -9.73 -3.38 10.44
C ASN A 272 -9.02 -2.58 9.36
N ALA A 273 -9.43 -2.80 8.12
CA ALA A 273 -8.97 -2.06 6.96
C ALA A 273 -10.13 -1.36 6.26
N ALA A 274 -9.82 -0.21 5.66
CA ALA A 274 -10.65 0.39 4.63
C ALA A 274 -9.94 0.29 3.28
N ILE A 275 -10.72 0.10 2.23
CA ILE A 275 -10.26 -0.22 0.89
C ILE A 275 -10.89 0.74 -0.11
N GLU A 276 -10.08 1.24 -1.01
CA GLU A 276 -10.55 1.89 -2.22
C GLU A 276 -10.19 1.02 -3.42
N TYR A 277 -11.10 0.93 -4.40
CA TYR A 277 -10.91 0.08 -5.56
C TYR A 277 -11.20 0.77 -6.89
N CYS A 278 -10.44 0.44 -7.93
CA CYS A 278 -10.70 0.87 -9.30
C CYS A 278 -10.74 -0.37 -10.20
N ALA A 279 -11.89 -0.63 -10.80
CA ALA A 279 -12.09 -1.72 -11.77
C ALA A 279 -11.64 -1.26 -13.16
N ILE A 280 -10.81 -2.06 -13.81
CA ILE A 280 -10.26 -1.82 -15.15
C ILE A 280 -10.63 -3.02 -16.03
N PRO A 281 -11.52 -2.84 -17.02
CA PRO A 281 -11.89 -3.93 -17.93
C PRO A 281 -10.66 -4.52 -18.62
N TRP A 282 -10.65 -5.84 -18.78
CA TRP A 282 -9.57 -6.54 -19.50
C TRP A 282 -9.50 -6.13 -20.97
N SER A 283 -10.62 -5.70 -21.55
CA SER A 283 -10.69 -5.15 -22.90
C SER A 283 -10.05 -3.76 -23.03
N ALA A 284 -9.70 -3.08 -21.94
CA ALA A 284 -9.15 -1.72 -21.99
C ALA A 284 -7.72 -1.70 -22.56
N HIS A 285 -7.56 -1.08 -23.73
CA HIS A 285 -6.28 -0.88 -24.41
C HIS A 285 -6.28 0.39 -25.28
N GLY A 286 -5.08 0.80 -25.72
CA GLY A 286 -4.88 1.94 -26.61
C GLY A 286 -4.61 3.26 -25.90
N SER A 287 -4.37 4.29 -26.71
CA SER A 287 -3.96 5.63 -26.26
C SER A 287 -5.01 6.26 -25.33
N GLY A 288 -4.54 6.94 -24.28
CA GLY A 288 -5.39 7.64 -23.33
C GLY A 288 -6.22 6.76 -22.38
N LYS A 289 -6.11 5.42 -22.47
CA LYS A 289 -6.87 4.51 -21.60
C LYS A 289 -6.04 4.02 -20.42
N LEU A 290 -6.73 3.79 -19.30
CA LEU A 290 -6.17 3.06 -18.17
C LEU A 290 -6.30 1.56 -18.46
N THR A 291 -5.17 0.91 -18.68
CA THR A 291 -5.10 -0.54 -18.96
C THR A 291 -4.69 -1.32 -17.72
N ALA A 292 -4.92 -2.64 -17.72
CA ALA A 292 -4.49 -3.51 -16.63
C ALA A 292 -2.97 -3.42 -16.35
N HIS A 293 -2.13 -3.38 -17.40
CA HIS A 293 -0.68 -3.25 -17.22
C HIS A 293 -0.28 -1.89 -16.67
N LEU A 294 -0.88 -0.81 -17.16
CA LEU A 294 -0.61 0.54 -16.66
C LEU A 294 -0.99 0.64 -15.17
N ALA A 295 -2.10 0.02 -14.77
CA ALA A 295 -2.52 -0.05 -13.38
C ALA A 295 -1.51 -0.82 -12.50
N ILE A 296 -1.09 -2.05 -12.90
CA ILE A 296 -0.08 -2.83 -12.16
C ILE A 296 1.22 -2.04 -12.04
N TRP A 297 1.68 -1.43 -13.14
CA TRP A 297 2.88 -0.61 -13.16
C TRP A 297 2.76 0.58 -12.21
N ALA A 298 1.63 1.29 -12.23
CA ALA A 298 1.39 2.44 -11.36
C ALA A 298 1.38 2.05 -9.88
N LEU A 299 0.69 0.96 -9.51
CA LEU A 299 0.70 0.44 -8.13
C LEU A 299 2.11 0.09 -7.67
N GLY A 300 2.93 -0.53 -8.54
CA GLY A 300 4.33 -0.78 -8.26
C GLY A 300 5.14 0.51 -8.02
N CYS A 301 4.94 1.52 -8.86
CA CYS A 301 5.61 2.83 -8.72
C CYS A 301 5.19 3.56 -7.44
N MET A 302 3.90 3.51 -7.08
CA MET A 302 3.40 4.08 -5.82
C MET A 302 3.99 3.37 -4.60
N GLY A 303 4.12 2.03 -4.67
CA GLY A 303 4.76 1.24 -3.61
C GLY A 303 6.26 1.51 -3.44
N MET A 304 6.94 2.04 -4.46
CA MET A 304 8.36 2.41 -4.34
C MET A 304 8.59 3.68 -3.53
N ASN A 305 7.57 4.50 -3.29
CA ASN A 305 7.68 5.65 -2.41
C ASN A 305 7.57 5.20 -0.94
N ASP A 306 8.70 5.20 -0.22
CA ASP A 306 8.77 4.75 1.18
C ASP A 306 7.85 5.55 2.13
N HIS A 307 7.58 6.82 1.82
CA HIS A 307 6.72 7.68 2.63
C HIS A 307 5.24 7.33 2.50
N GLU A 308 4.84 6.84 1.33
CA GLU A 308 3.44 6.55 0.98
C GLU A 308 3.14 5.05 0.85
N ARG A 309 4.17 4.17 0.89
CA ARG A 309 4.00 2.70 0.80
C ARG A 309 3.41 2.12 2.08
N ALA A 310 3.99 2.47 3.24
CA ALA A 310 3.71 1.77 4.48
C ALA A 310 2.27 1.99 4.91
N LEU A 311 1.53 0.93 5.24
CA LEU A 311 0.21 1.05 5.87
C LEU A 311 0.32 1.94 7.11
N GLU A 312 -0.56 2.93 7.22
CA GLU A 312 -0.51 3.91 8.30
C GLU A 312 -0.44 3.22 9.67
N GLY A 313 0.60 3.56 10.43
CA GLY A 313 0.76 3.07 11.79
C GLY A 313 -0.31 3.65 12.72
N PRO A 314 -0.63 2.96 13.83
CA PRO A 314 -1.66 3.39 14.77
C PRO A 314 -1.34 4.72 15.49
N SER A 315 -0.10 5.21 15.40
CA SER A 315 0.41 6.35 16.16
C SER A 315 0.34 7.70 15.45
N LYS A 316 -0.13 7.79 14.20
CA LYS A 316 -0.29 9.09 13.54
C LYS A 316 -1.69 9.66 13.81
N ALA A 317 -1.73 10.75 14.59
CA ALA A 317 -2.88 11.65 14.69
C ALA A 317 -3.30 12.26 13.33
N VAL A 318 -2.51 12.03 12.27
CA VAL A 318 -2.88 12.32 10.88
C VAL A 318 -3.75 11.18 10.37
N LEU A 319 -4.99 11.16 10.86
CA LEU A 319 -6.10 10.36 10.33
C LEU A 319 -6.58 10.83 8.94
N GLN A 320 -5.90 11.80 8.35
CA GLN A 320 -6.45 12.61 7.27
C GLN A 320 -5.73 12.29 5.97
N HIS A 321 -6.31 11.28 5.32
CA HIS A 321 -6.35 11.03 3.88
C HIS A 321 -5.19 10.22 3.28
N MET A 322 -5.58 9.16 2.56
CA MET A 322 -4.72 8.48 1.61
C MET A 322 -4.23 9.51 0.58
N ALA A 323 -2.91 9.65 0.42
CA ALA A 323 -2.35 10.56 -0.57
C ALA A 323 -2.95 10.27 -1.94
N LYS A 324 -3.50 11.30 -2.60
CA LYS A 324 -4.09 11.17 -3.93
C LYS A 324 -3.03 11.36 -5.00
N LEU A 325 -3.19 10.67 -6.13
CA LEU A 325 -2.32 10.88 -7.30
C LEU A 325 -2.39 12.33 -7.81
N THR A 326 -3.51 13.01 -7.53
CA THR A 326 -3.76 14.40 -7.92
C THR A 326 -3.19 15.43 -6.94
N TRP A 327 -2.45 15.02 -5.91
CA TRP A 327 -1.91 15.94 -4.90
C TRP A 327 -0.52 16.46 -5.25
N TRP A 328 -0.37 17.78 -5.14
CA TRP A 328 0.85 18.50 -5.48
C TRP A 328 1.15 19.56 -4.41
N THR A 329 2.41 19.73 -4.08
CA THR A 329 2.90 20.79 -3.19
C THR A 329 3.59 21.87 -4.01
N GLU A 330 3.20 23.12 -3.80
CA GLU A 330 3.78 24.29 -4.46
C GLU A 330 5.01 24.81 -3.68
N ASP A 331 6.12 24.99 -4.38
CA ASP A 331 7.24 25.82 -3.94
C ASP A 331 7.13 27.18 -4.62
N LYS A 332 6.60 28.17 -3.89
CA LYS A 332 6.36 29.53 -4.40
C LYS A 332 7.65 30.26 -4.78
N VAL A 333 8.75 29.96 -4.10
CA VAL A 333 10.04 30.62 -4.35
C VAL A 333 10.62 30.13 -5.66
N LYS A 334 10.60 28.82 -5.88
CA LYS A 334 11.11 28.20 -7.12
C LYS A 334 10.09 28.23 -8.27
N LYS A 335 8.83 28.59 -7.98
CA LYS A 335 7.69 28.49 -8.92
C LYS A 335 7.56 27.08 -9.51
N THR A 336 7.68 26.08 -8.64
CA THR A 336 7.58 24.66 -9.01
C THR A 336 6.49 23.95 -8.21
N TYR A 337 6.00 22.84 -8.75
CA TYR A 337 5.01 21.97 -8.13
C TYR A 337 5.56 20.56 -8.07
N THR A 338 5.48 19.94 -6.90
CA THR A 338 5.97 18.58 -6.67
C THR A 338 4.81 17.65 -6.35
N ASN A 339 4.63 16.60 -7.13
CA ASN A 339 3.61 15.59 -6.86
C ASN A 339 3.97 14.80 -5.59
N VAL A 340 3.01 14.60 -4.69
CA VAL A 340 3.26 13.98 -3.36
C VAL A 340 3.73 12.53 -3.49
N ILE A 341 3.14 11.77 -4.42
CA ILE A 341 3.39 10.32 -4.54
C ILE A 341 4.58 10.03 -5.46
N SER A 342 4.65 10.66 -6.62
CA SER A 342 5.70 10.39 -7.61
C SER A 342 6.96 11.22 -7.40
N ARG A 343 6.91 12.28 -6.58
CA ARG A 343 7.95 13.32 -6.46
C ARG A 343 8.29 14.01 -7.78
N ARG A 344 7.44 13.90 -8.81
CA ARG A 344 7.63 14.62 -10.07
C ARG A 344 7.57 16.12 -9.81
N VAL A 345 8.59 16.85 -10.24
CA VAL A 345 8.65 18.30 -10.17
C VAL A 345 8.32 18.88 -11.55
N VAL A 346 7.41 19.86 -11.59
CA VAL A 346 7.06 20.60 -12.80
C VAL A 346 7.12 22.10 -12.52
N ASN A 347 7.45 22.89 -13.54
CA ASN A 347 7.41 24.35 -13.44
C ASN A 347 5.97 24.90 -13.56
N SER A 348 5.78 26.20 -13.33
CA SER A 348 4.46 26.83 -13.40
C SER A 348 3.76 26.73 -14.75
N GLU A 349 4.50 26.75 -15.85
CA GLU A 349 3.93 26.63 -17.21
C GLU A 349 3.43 25.20 -17.48
N GLN A 350 4.25 24.20 -17.16
CA GLN A 350 3.88 22.80 -17.23
C GLN A 350 2.68 22.49 -16.32
N TRP A 351 2.65 23.08 -15.13
CA TRP A 351 1.53 22.96 -14.22
C TRP A 351 0.24 23.57 -14.78
N ALA A 352 0.30 24.73 -15.43
CA ALA A 352 -0.85 25.33 -16.09
C ALA A 352 -1.40 24.41 -17.19
N LYS A 353 -0.53 23.78 -17.97
CA LYS A 353 -0.90 22.75 -18.97
C LYS A 353 -1.58 21.54 -18.31
N LEU A 354 -1.02 21.03 -17.20
CA LEU A 354 -1.60 19.91 -16.46
C LEU A 354 -2.98 20.23 -15.84
N LYS A 355 -3.17 21.46 -15.33
CA LYS A 355 -4.45 21.94 -14.80
C LYS A 355 -5.51 22.13 -15.88
N GLY A 356 -5.10 22.64 -17.05
CA GLY A 356 -5.99 22.87 -18.18
C GLY A 356 -6.33 21.60 -18.96
N SER A 357 -5.52 20.54 -18.84
CA SER A 357 -5.77 19.25 -19.47
C SER A 357 -6.93 18.53 -18.79
N THR A 358 -8.15 18.89 -19.21
CA THR A 358 -9.33 18.08 -18.95
C THR A 358 -9.18 16.82 -19.78
N THR A 359 -8.59 15.77 -19.21
CA THR A 359 -8.65 14.46 -19.86
C THR A 359 -10.11 14.00 -19.74
N THR A 360 -10.89 14.16 -20.81
CA THR A 360 -12.24 13.60 -20.92
C THR A 360 -12.11 12.09 -20.88
N ILE A 361 -12.35 11.48 -19.72
CA ILE A 361 -12.44 10.03 -19.60
C ILE A 361 -13.83 9.63 -20.11
N LEU A 362 -13.88 8.96 -21.27
CA LEU A 362 -15.10 8.29 -21.73
C LEU A 362 -15.20 6.96 -20.98
N HIS A 363 -15.98 6.92 -19.91
CA HIS A 363 -16.47 5.64 -19.38
C HIS A 363 -17.53 5.11 -20.33
N THR A 364 -17.22 4.04 -21.07
CA THR A 364 -18.26 3.24 -21.73
C THR A 364 -18.68 2.19 -20.72
N ASP A 365 -19.92 2.26 -20.25
CA ASP A 365 -20.56 1.12 -19.61
C ASP A 365 -21.01 0.16 -20.73
N ASP A 366 -20.55 -1.08 -20.68
CA ASP A 366 -20.90 -2.10 -21.69
C ASP A 366 -22.40 -2.45 -21.70
N ALA A 367 -23.22 -1.82 -20.86
CA ALA A 367 -24.63 -2.13 -20.66
C ALA A 367 -25.61 -0.94 -20.84
N GLY A 368 -25.17 0.30 -21.11
CA GLY A 368 -26.07 1.46 -20.99
C GLY A 368 -25.81 2.69 -21.84
N GLY A 369 -24.67 2.82 -22.53
CA GLY A 369 -24.37 3.96 -23.40
C GLY A 369 -24.27 5.31 -22.68
N ARG A 370 -24.12 5.33 -21.34
CA ARG A 370 -23.97 6.58 -20.58
C ARG A 370 -22.50 6.91 -20.40
N SER A 371 -22.02 7.86 -21.19
CA SER A 371 -20.69 8.44 -21.01
C SER A 371 -20.64 9.30 -19.75
N LEU A 372 -19.97 8.82 -18.70
CA LEU A 372 -19.63 9.64 -17.54
C LEU A 372 -18.34 10.40 -17.81
N THR A 373 -18.41 11.72 -17.89
CA THR A 373 -17.24 12.60 -17.98
C THR A 373 -16.70 12.87 -16.57
N SER A 374 -15.50 12.39 -16.27
CA SER A 374 -14.78 12.78 -15.05
C SER A 374 -13.68 13.78 -15.41
N THR A 375 -13.81 15.02 -14.95
CA THR A 375 -12.80 16.06 -15.11
C THR A 375 -11.65 15.81 -14.14
N PHE A 376 -10.44 15.60 -14.66
CA PHE A 376 -9.24 15.71 -13.85
C PHE A 376 -9.07 17.15 -13.40
N ILE A 377 -9.24 17.39 -12.09
CA ILE A 377 -8.92 18.67 -11.47
C ILE A 377 -7.77 18.39 -10.51
N PRO A 378 -6.53 18.86 -10.78
CA PRO A 378 -5.49 18.85 -9.77
C PRO A 378 -6.01 19.57 -8.54
N THR A 379 -6.24 18.82 -7.47
CA THR A 379 -6.74 19.35 -6.21
C THR A 379 -5.57 19.57 -5.28
N GLY A 380 -5.43 20.80 -4.80
CA GLY A 380 -4.46 21.15 -3.77
C GLY A 380 -4.54 22.62 -3.37
N PRO A 381 -5.24 22.97 -2.28
CA PRO A 381 -4.78 24.04 -1.41
C PRO A 381 -3.49 23.59 -0.69
N ALA A 382 -2.68 24.54 -0.23
CA ALA A 382 -1.52 24.24 0.61
C ALA A 382 -1.96 23.34 1.77
N MET A 383 -1.36 22.15 1.90
CA MET A 383 -1.35 21.46 3.18
C MET A 383 -0.93 22.50 4.22
N PRO A 384 -1.67 22.71 5.33
CA PRO A 384 -1.14 23.53 6.40
C PRO A 384 0.25 22.99 6.72
N ASN A 385 1.23 23.89 6.70
CA ASN A 385 2.62 23.55 6.96
C ASN A 385 2.64 22.62 8.18
N ILE A 386 3.20 21.42 8.04
CA ILE A 386 3.28 20.46 9.15
C ILE A 386 4.02 21.11 10.32
N ALA A 387 4.95 22.04 10.05
CA ALA A 387 5.57 22.87 11.07
C ALA A 387 4.59 23.84 11.75
N ASP A 388 3.59 24.40 11.05
CA ASP A 388 2.55 25.26 11.66
C ASP A 388 1.56 24.47 12.52
N GLN A 389 1.25 23.23 12.13
CA GLN A 389 0.43 22.33 12.95
C GLN A 389 1.21 21.84 14.20
N MET A 390 2.51 21.56 14.05
CA MET A 390 3.39 21.22 15.17
C MET A 390 3.65 22.43 16.08
N ALA A 391 3.76 23.65 15.52
CA ALA A 391 3.93 24.89 16.29
C ALA A 391 2.67 25.24 17.09
N LYS A 392 1.47 25.01 16.55
CA LYS A 392 0.20 25.19 17.27
C LYS A 392 -0.04 24.14 18.38
N LEU A 393 0.70 23.03 18.36
CA LEU A 393 0.68 22.00 19.41
C LEU A 393 1.74 22.22 20.51
N ASN A 394 2.65 23.17 20.34
CA ASN A 394 3.63 23.53 21.37
C ASN A 394 3.07 24.56 22.35
N LEU A 395 2.52 24.06 23.46
CA LEU A 395 2.32 24.85 24.68
C LEU A 395 3.69 25.13 25.34
N GLY A 396 4.09 26.40 25.32
CA GLY A 396 4.98 27.04 26.31
C GLY A 396 6.46 26.64 26.29
N THR A 397 7.29 27.49 25.68
CA THR A 397 8.72 27.57 26.00
C THR A 397 8.89 28.31 27.32
N ALA A 398 9.44 27.63 28.34
CA ALA A 398 10.00 28.28 29.52
C ALA A 398 11.50 28.50 29.31
N ASP A 399 11.97 29.65 29.77
CA ASP A 399 13.30 30.22 29.57
C ASP A 399 14.46 29.31 29.99
N ALA A 400 15.54 29.32 29.20
CA ALA A 400 16.82 28.73 29.53
C ALA A 400 17.77 29.80 30.10
N PRO A 401 18.53 29.52 31.19
CA PRO A 401 19.56 30.43 31.70
C PRO A 401 20.90 30.26 30.95
N PRO A 402 21.84 31.22 31.10
CA PRO A 402 22.97 31.38 30.20
C PRO A 402 24.12 30.41 30.48
N ALA A 403 24.87 30.11 29.42
CA ALA A 403 26.03 29.21 29.43
C ALA A 403 27.32 29.91 29.87
N THR A 404 28.14 29.19 30.64
CA THR A 404 29.53 29.54 30.98
C THR A 404 30.46 28.50 30.32
N PRO A 405 31.67 28.87 29.83
CA PRO A 405 32.49 27.98 29.02
C PRO A 405 33.46 27.13 29.86
N GLN A 406 33.62 25.85 29.50
CA GLN A 406 34.79 25.06 29.91
C GLN A 406 35.39 24.25 28.77
N LYS A 407 36.73 24.35 28.69
CA LYS A 407 37.68 23.60 27.87
C LYS A 407 37.85 22.17 28.38
N GLY A 408 38.19 21.25 27.48
CA GLY A 408 38.96 20.03 27.81
C GLY A 408 38.51 18.77 27.07
N ALA A 409 39.31 18.33 26.09
CA ALA A 409 39.38 16.94 25.58
C ALA A 409 40.01 16.01 26.67
N PRO A 410 40.04 14.65 26.58
CA PRO A 410 40.04 13.85 25.34
C PRO A 410 39.29 12.48 25.35
N THR A 411 39.13 11.95 24.12
CA THR A 411 39.04 10.54 23.64
C THR A 411 38.44 9.45 24.55
N SER A 412 37.40 8.76 24.06
CA SER A 412 37.20 7.34 24.39
C SER A 412 36.46 6.55 23.30
N SER A 413 36.85 5.27 23.27
CA SER A 413 36.52 4.16 22.40
C SER A 413 35.03 3.81 22.30
N SER A 414 34.57 3.50 21.08
CA SER A 414 33.21 3.01 20.86
C SER A 414 33.10 1.54 21.29
N SER A 415 32.49 1.31 22.45
CA SER A 415 32.03 -0.02 22.85
C SER A 415 30.59 -0.22 22.36
N ASN A 416 30.38 -1.23 21.51
CA ASN A 416 29.06 -1.66 21.06
C ASN A 416 28.29 -2.23 22.27
N LYS A 417 27.49 -1.38 22.93
CA LYS A 417 26.53 -1.83 23.94
C LYS A 417 25.23 -2.28 23.26
N PRO A 418 24.66 -3.44 23.64
CA PRO A 418 23.40 -3.93 23.09
C PRO A 418 22.26 -2.94 23.38
N LYS A 419 21.42 -2.68 22.37
CA LYS A 419 20.22 -1.84 22.50
C LYS A 419 19.28 -2.44 23.56
N PRO A 420 18.74 -1.63 24.51
CA PRO A 420 17.83 -2.12 25.52
C PRO A 420 16.52 -2.64 24.89
N ARG A 421 15.99 -3.75 25.44
CA ARG A 421 14.66 -4.26 25.09
C ARG A 421 13.59 -3.23 25.49
N PRO A 422 12.53 -3.03 24.69
CA PRO A 422 11.51 -2.03 25.00
C PRO A 422 10.65 -2.55 26.16
N TYR A 423 10.74 -1.88 27.32
CA TYR A 423 9.74 -2.04 28.38
C TYR A 423 8.59 -1.08 28.08
N THR A 424 7.35 -1.53 28.26
CA THR A 424 6.17 -0.72 27.95
C THR A 424 5.64 0.04 29.18
N LYS A 425 5.87 -0.50 30.39
CA LYS A 425 5.36 0.08 31.64
C LYS A 425 6.32 -0.11 32.83
N CYS A 426 6.18 0.74 33.84
CA CYS A 426 6.78 0.52 35.16
C CYS A 426 5.82 0.87 36.29
N THR A 427 5.98 0.22 37.43
CA THR A 427 5.25 0.54 38.66
C THR A 427 6.20 1.17 39.69
N ILE A 428 5.87 2.37 40.18
CA ILE A 428 6.60 3.15 41.17
C ILE A 428 5.62 3.55 42.28
N ASP A 429 5.91 3.20 43.53
CA ASP A 429 5.05 3.47 44.70
C ASP A 429 3.58 3.05 44.49
N GLY A 430 3.37 1.89 43.86
CA GLY A 430 2.04 1.33 43.57
C GLY A 430 1.29 1.97 42.41
N LYS A 431 1.88 2.96 41.71
CA LYS A 431 1.31 3.57 40.50
C LYS A 431 2.02 3.07 39.25
N THR A 432 1.25 2.73 38.23
CA THR A 432 1.77 2.27 36.93
C THR A 432 1.87 3.43 35.95
N TYR A 433 2.98 3.47 35.23
CA TYR A 433 3.27 4.50 34.25
C TYR A 433 3.73 3.91 32.92
N VAL A 434 3.54 4.66 31.84
CA VAL A 434 4.03 4.30 30.49
C VAL A 434 5.42 4.87 30.30
N LEU A 435 6.31 4.04 29.76
CA LEU A 435 7.71 4.38 29.54
C LEU A 435 7.93 4.89 28.11
N THR A 436 8.68 5.98 27.97
CA THR A 436 9.17 6.46 26.66
C THR A 436 10.69 6.56 26.72
N PRO A 437 11.45 5.89 25.83
CA PRO A 437 12.90 6.04 25.81
C PRO A 437 13.29 7.43 25.32
N ASP A 438 14.28 8.05 25.96
CA ASP A 438 14.94 9.25 25.46
C ASP A 438 16.11 8.92 24.52
N ALA A 439 16.67 9.96 23.89
CA ALA A 439 17.79 9.82 22.93
C ALA A 439 19.06 9.19 23.53
N THR A 440 19.17 9.13 24.86
CA THR A 440 20.30 8.53 25.58
C THR A 440 20.03 7.10 26.05
N GLY A 441 18.86 6.54 25.73
CA GLY A 441 18.45 5.20 26.14
C GLY A 441 17.98 5.10 27.59
N ASN A 442 17.75 6.23 28.26
CA ASN A 442 17.07 6.25 29.57
C ASN A 442 15.55 6.28 29.35
N TYR A 443 14.79 5.89 30.36
CA TYR A 443 13.33 5.94 30.28
C TYR A 443 12.79 7.18 30.97
N VAL A 444 11.93 7.90 30.27
CA VAL A 444 11.10 8.98 30.80
C VAL A 444 9.72 8.42 31.07
N VAL A 445 9.25 8.67 32.28
CA VAL A 445 7.93 8.27 32.76
C VAL A 445 6.95 9.43 32.53
N LEU A 446 5.80 9.16 31.90
CA LEU A 446 4.73 10.16 31.71
C LEU A 446 3.49 9.76 32.53
N ASP A 447 3.11 10.58 33.50
CA ASP A 447 1.78 10.48 34.13
C ASP A 447 0.75 11.20 33.25
N SER A 448 -0.29 10.46 32.86
CA SER A 448 -1.42 10.93 32.03
C SER A 448 -2.14 12.18 32.55
N LYS A 449 -2.00 12.53 33.85
CA LYS A 449 -2.76 13.62 34.47
C LYS A 449 -1.91 14.82 34.88
N LYS A 450 -0.62 14.64 35.09
CA LYS A 450 0.33 15.70 35.47
C LYS A 450 1.66 15.38 34.80
N ALA A 451 2.23 16.30 34.03
CA ALA A 451 3.47 16.07 33.29
C ALA A 451 4.69 15.96 34.22
N VAL A 452 4.73 14.94 35.08
CA VAL A 452 5.85 14.69 35.98
C VAL A 452 6.83 13.78 35.26
N LYS A 453 8.01 14.32 34.93
CA LYS A 453 9.08 13.60 34.27
C LYS A 453 10.07 13.09 35.32
N PHE A 454 10.17 11.78 35.47
CA PHE A 454 11.25 11.15 36.21
C PHE A 454 12.16 10.39 35.26
N LYS A 455 13.48 10.50 35.49
CA LYS A 455 14.50 9.72 34.78
C LYS A 455 14.77 8.44 35.54
N LEU A 456 14.63 7.28 34.90
CA LEU A 456 15.03 6.00 35.49
C LEU A 456 16.51 5.71 35.21
N VAL A 457 17.26 5.34 36.24
CA VAL A 457 18.67 4.93 36.16
C VAL A 457 18.87 3.60 36.87
N LYS A 458 19.95 2.88 36.56
CA LYS A 458 20.30 1.66 37.31
C LYS A 458 21.16 1.99 38.53
N ASP A 459 20.80 1.47 39.69
CA ASP A 459 21.64 1.53 40.89
C ASP A 459 22.84 0.56 40.79
N ALA A 460 23.71 0.54 41.81
CA ALA A 460 24.86 -0.36 41.88
C ALA A 460 24.45 -1.86 41.86
N LYS A 461 23.22 -2.18 42.27
CA LYS A 461 22.64 -3.54 42.26
C LYS A 461 21.89 -3.85 40.95
N LYS A 462 21.97 -2.96 39.95
CA LYS A 462 21.30 -3.03 38.64
C LYS A 462 19.76 -2.96 38.69
N ASN A 463 19.18 -2.51 39.80
CA ASN A 463 17.75 -2.21 39.89
C ASN A 463 17.46 -0.87 39.19
N TRP A 464 16.30 -0.75 38.56
CA TRP A 464 15.84 0.54 38.06
C TRP A 464 15.33 1.39 39.21
N VAL A 465 15.88 2.59 39.39
CA VAL A 465 15.51 3.55 40.43
C VAL A 465 15.24 4.92 39.82
N VAL A 466 14.46 5.74 40.52
CA VAL A 466 14.23 7.13 40.12
C VAL A 466 15.49 7.97 40.40
N SER A 467 16.00 8.64 39.37
CA SER A 467 17.16 9.54 39.48
C SER A 467 16.93 10.59 40.56
N GLY A 468 17.87 10.71 41.51
CA GLY A 468 17.74 11.60 42.67
C GLY A 468 16.92 11.04 43.84
N LYS A 469 16.32 9.85 43.69
CA LYS A 469 15.57 9.14 44.75
C LYS A 469 15.97 7.65 44.78
N PRO A 470 17.17 7.31 45.26
CA PRO A 470 17.70 5.94 45.18
C PRO A 470 16.88 4.90 45.94
N ASN A 471 16.06 5.31 46.91
CA ASN A 471 15.18 4.41 47.67
C ASN A 471 13.86 4.08 46.95
N VAL A 472 13.59 4.70 45.80
CA VAL A 472 12.36 4.49 45.01
C VAL A 472 12.67 3.56 43.85
N VAL A 473 12.35 2.27 44.02
CA VAL A 473 12.60 1.21 43.03
C VAL A 473 11.44 1.12 42.05
N ALA A 474 11.75 1.18 40.76
CA ALA A 474 10.79 0.95 39.68
C ALA A 474 10.75 -0.53 39.31
N LYS A 475 9.56 -1.15 39.41
CA LYS A 475 9.33 -2.49 38.87
C LYS A 475 8.99 -2.38 37.40
N MET A 476 9.81 -2.96 36.53
CA MET A 476 9.62 -2.92 35.09
C MET A 476 8.73 -4.09 34.64
N GLU A 477 7.75 -3.79 33.78
CA GLU A 477 6.85 -4.79 33.18
C GLU A 477 7.08 -4.82 31.66
N TYR A 478 7.11 -6.03 31.10
CA TYR A 478 7.29 -6.27 29.67
C TYR A 478 5.97 -6.16 28.92
#